data_AF-A0A8K0M4G1-F1
#
_entry.id   AF-A0A8K0M4G1-F1
#
_cell.length_a   1.000
_cell.length_b   1.000
_cell.length_c   1.000
_cell.angle_alpha   90.00
_cell.angle_beta   90.00
_cell.angle_gamma   90.00
#
_symmetry.space_group_name_H-M   'P 1'
#
loop_
_entity.id
_entity.type
_entity.pdbx_description
1 polymer ?
#
loop_
_entity_poly.entity_id
_entity_poly.type
_entity_poly.pdbx_seq_one_letter_code
_entity_poly.pdbx_strand_id
1 'polypeptide(L)'
;MEAPTPQYWYRECPVQTAWSSDVIVVEVLMTFTTPNWTFHGIRAANYDWEQWDWPTSDGLLWVVDDGQRLRLWQDFRQCPNVMQCDSECSVEAVIGYYQSDTGNNYVAVKWQDYECPTWELESDLAEDCF
;
A
#
# COMPACT_ATOMS: atom_id res chain seq x y z
N MET A 1 -22.03 19.68 9.81
CA MET A 1 -22.32 18.28 9.41
C MET A 1 -21.04 17.81 8.74
N GLU A 2 -20.11 17.27 9.53
CA GLU A 2 -18.86 16.73 8.99
C GLU A 2 -19.20 15.46 8.22
N ALA A 3 -18.79 15.40 6.95
CA ALA A 3 -18.88 14.16 6.19
C ALA A 3 -18.06 13.10 6.92
N PRO A 4 -18.56 11.85 7.06
CA PRO A 4 -17.76 10.80 7.65
C PRO A 4 -16.46 10.66 6.84
N THR A 5 -15.34 10.62 7.53
CA THR A 5 -14.01 10.42 6.94
C THR A 5 -14.07 9.21 5.99
N PRO A 6 -13.51 9.27 4.76
CA PRO A 6 -13.69 8.23 3.72
C PRO A 6 -13.24 6.81 4.09
N GLN A 7 -12.57 6.64 5.23
CA GLN A 7 -11.98 5.39 5.71
C GLN A 7 -12.98 4.22 5.82
N TYR A 8 -14.26 4.49 6.09
CA TYR A 8 -15.26 3.43 6.26
C TYR A 8 -15.90 2.96 4.95
N TRP A 9 -15.81 3.72 3.86
CA TRP A 9 -16.54 3.40 2.62
C TRP A 9 -15.98 2.21 1.87
N TYR A 10 -14.70 1.93 2.04
CA TYR A 10 -14.03 0.87 1.31
C TYR A 10 -14.00 -0.45 2.07
N ARG A 11 -14.43 -0.51 3.33
CA ARG A 11 -14.41 -1.75 4.10
C ARG A 11 -15.25 -2.82 3.40
N GLU A 12 -14.72 -4.04 3.34
CA GLU A 12 -15.28 -5.20 2.62
C GLU A 12 -15.38 -5.02 1.10
N CYS A 13 -14.89 -3.91 0.54
CA CYS A 13 -14.82 -3.77 -0.91
C CYS A 13 -13.76 -4.72 -1.49
N PRO A 14 -14.06 -5.36 -2.63
CA PRO A 14 -13.09 -6.20 -3.32
C PRO A 14 -11.97 -5.34 -3.91
N VAL A 15 -10.76 -5.87 -3.85
CA VAL A 15 -9.58 -5.31 -4.51
C VAL A 15 -9.29 -6.14 -5.74
N GLN A 16 -9.27 -5.51 -6.91
CA GLN A 16 -8.85 -6.18 -8.13
C GLN A 16 -7.35 -6.41 -8.09
N THR A 17 -6.93 -7.68 -8.06
CA THR A 17 -5.53 -8.10 -8.20
C THR A 17 -5.38 -9.05 -9.39
N ALA A 18 -4.13 -9.34 -9.80
CA ALA A 18 -3.86 -10.27 -10.90
C ALA A 18 -3.80 -11.74 -10.46
N TRP A 19 -3.58 -11.98 -9.16
CA TRP A 19 -3.28 -13.31 -8.60
C TRP A 19 -4.40 -13.86 -7.71
N SER A 20 -5.33 -13.03 -7.23
CA SER A 20 -6.52 -13.49 -6.49
C SER A 20 -7.74 -12.59 -6.75
N SER A 21 -8.92 -13.21 -6.87
CA SER A 21 -10.21 -12.50 -6.87
C SER A 21 -10.77 -12.24 -5.47
N ASP A 22 -10.17 -12.86 -4.45
CA ASP A 22 -10.76 -12.98 -3.10
C ASP A 22 -10.00 -12.10 -2.09
N VAL A 23 -9.49 -10.96 -2.58
CA VAL A 23 -8.85 -9.93 -1.77
C VAL A 23 -9.88 -8.85 -1.43
N ILE A 24 -10.06 -8.57 -0.14
CA ILE A 24 -10.94 -7.51 0.34
C ILE A 24 -10.21 -6.52 1.23
N VAL A 25 -10.69 -5.28 1.24
CA VAL A 25 -10.25 -4.27 2.19
C VAL A 25 -10.81 -4.59 3.58
N VAL A 26 -9.94 -4.73 4.56
CA VAL A 26 -10.33 -4.78 5.97
C VAL A 26 -10.42 -3.36 6.53
N GLU A 27 -9.45 -2.52 6.16
CA GLU A 27 -9.31 -1.16 6.69
C GLU A 27 -8.48 -0.28 5.74
N VAL A 28 -8.86 1.00 5.64
CA VAL A 28 -8.02 2.03 4.99
C VAL A 28 -7.20 2.72 6.05
N LEU A 29 -5.89 2.52 5.99
CA LEU A 29 -4.92 3.08 6.94
C LEU A 29 -4.56 4.52 6.56
N MET A 30 -4.44 4.77 5.26
CA MET A 30 -3.99 6.06 4.74
C MET A 30 -4.50 6.33 3.32
N THR A 31 -4.58 7.60 2.97
CA THR A 31 -4.85 8.06 1.60
C THR A 31 -3.76 9.03 1.17
N PHE A 32 -3.22 8.82 -0.03
CA PHE A 32 -2.22 9.66 -0.65
C PHE A 32 -2.68 10.05 -2.05
N THR A 33 -2.67 11.35 -2.34
CA THR A 33 -3.17 11.86 -3.62
C THR A 33 -2.06 12.56 -4.37
N THR A 34 -1.83 12.14 -5.61
CA THR A 34 -1.03 12.85 -6.60
C THR A 34 -1.96 13.63 -7.53
N PRO A 35 -1.44 14.48 -8.43
CA PRO A 35 -2.29 15.17 -9.41
C PRO A 35 -3.13 14.23 -10.30
N ASN A 36 -2.67 12.99 -10.51
CA ASN A 36 -3.28 12.03 -11.42
C ASN A 36 -4.09 10.95 -10.69
N TRP A 37 -3.75 10.64 -9.44
CA TRP A 37 -4.20 9.42 -8.78
C TRP A 37 -4.50 9.63 -7.29
N THR A 38 -5.48 8.89 -6.80
CA THR A 38 -5.72 8.72 -5.36
C THR A 38 -5.40 7.28 -4.98
N PHE A 39 -4.38 7.14 -4.15
CA PHE A 39 -3.92 5.88 -3.60
C PHE A 39 -4.41 5.70 -2.17
N HIS A 40 -4.78 4.48 -1.82
CA HIS A 40 -5.15 4.08 -0.48
C HIS A 40 -4.18 3.01 0.02
N GLY A 41 -3.52 3.31 1.13
CA GLY A 41 -2.75 2.34 1.88
C GLY A 41 -3.73 1.57 2.74
N ILE A 42 -3.90 0.28 2.47
CA ILE A 42 -4.93 -0.55 3.09
C ILE A 42 -4.30 -1.73 3.83
N ARG A 43 -5.05 -2.22 4.80
CA ARG A 43 -4.93 -3.60 5.27
C ARG A 43 -5.99 -4.44 4.58
N ALA A 44 -5.56 -5.51 3.95
CA ALA A 44 -6.40 -6.41 3.19
C ALA A 44 -6.38 -7.82 3.77
N ALA A 45 -7.40 -8.60 3.43
CA ALA A 45 -7.44 -10.03 3.69
C ALA A 45 -7.62 -10.75 2.35
N ASN A 46 -6.92 -11.86 2.17
CA ASN A 46 -7.14 -12.78 1.05
C ASN A 46 -7.78 -14.07 1.59
N TYR A 47 -8.95 -14.41 1.06
CA TYR A 47 -9.66 -15.64 1.41
C TYR A 47 -9.45 -16.76 0.40
N ASP A 48 -8.60 -16.54 -0.60
CA ASP A 48 -8.17 -17.60 -1.50
C ASP A 48 -7.48 -18.71 -0.70
N TRP A 49 -7.88 -19.94 -0.98
CA TRP A 49 -7.46 -21.15 -0.28
C TRP A 49 -6.02 -21.54 -0.61
N GLU A 50 -5.49 -21.09 -1.75
CA GLU A 50 -4.09 -21.33 -2.12
C GLU A 50 -3.16 -20.34 -1.41
N GLN A 51 -3.55 -19.08 -1.20
CA GLN A 51 -2.72 -17.98 -0.65
C GLN A 51 -1.35 -17.80 -1.32
N TRP A 52 -1.16 -18.31 -2.53
CA TRP A 52 0.10 -18.14 -3.27
C TRP A 52 0.27 -16.66 -3.59
N ASP A 53 1.51 -16.17 -3.51
CA ASP A 53 1.91 -14.78 -3.78
C ASP A 53 1.31 -13.69 -2.85
N TRP A 54 0.77 -14.05 -1.68
CA TRP A 54 0.34 -13.07 -0.67
C TRP A 54 1.56 -12.32 -0.09
N PRO A 55 1.67 -10.99 -0.26
CA PRO A 55 2.94 -10.30 -0.15
C PRO A 55 3.46 -10.10 1.28
N THR A 56 2.59 -10.07 2.30
CA THR A 56 3.01 -9.86 3.71
C THR A 56 2.05 -10.53 4.69
N SER A 57 2.56 -10.97 5.85
CA SER A 57 1.71 -11.50 6.94
C SER A 57 0.67 -10.49 7.43
N ASP A 58 0.98 -9.19 7.34
CA ASP A 58 0.12 -8.11 7.81
C ASP A 58 -0.86 -7.60 6.73
N GLY A 59 -0.78 -8.13 5.50
CA GLY A 59 -1.76 -7.87 4.44
C GLY A 59 -1.77 -6.43 3.92
N LEU A 60 -0.62 -5.74 3.98
CA LEU A 60 -0.52 -4.34 3.59
C LEU A 60 -0.39 -4.18 2.08
N LEU A 61 -1.25 -3.35 1.49
CA LEU A 61 -1.27 -3.06 0.05
C LEU A 61 -1.46 -1.57 -0.20
N TRP A 62 -1.00 -1.10 -1.37
CA TRP A 62 -1.40 0.17 -1.94
C TRP A 62 -2.32 -0.08 -3.13
N VAL A 63 -3.52 0.49 -3.08
CA VAL A 63 -4.52 0.37 -4.14
C VAL A 63 -4.86 1.74 -4.70
N VAL A 64 -5.22 1.81 -5.98
CA VAL A 64 -5.72 3.02 -6.61
C VAL A 64 -7.24 2.94 -6.73
N ASP A 65 -7.93 4.05 -6.48
CA ASP A 65 -9.33 4.23 -6.84
C ASP A 65 -9.41 4.89 -8.23
N ASP A 66 -9.98 4.19 -9.21
CA ASP A 66 -10.20 4.71 -10.56
C ASP A 66 -11.60 5.33 -10.76
N GLY A 67 -12.34 5.52 -9.67
CA GLY A 67 -13.72 6.00 -9.66
C GLY A 67 -14.76 4.90 -9.92
N GLN A 68 -14.33 3.67 -10.20
CA GLN A 68 -15.21 2.52 -10.36
C GLN A 68 -14.87 1.39 -9.39
N ARG A 69 -13.58 1.09 -9.20
CA ARG A 69 -13.09 -0.04 -8.41
C ARG A 69 -11.75 0.28 -7.75
N LEU A 70 -11.49 -0.37 -6.62
CA LEU A 70 -10.16 -0.45 -6.05
C LEU A 70 -9.34 -1.50 -6.78
N ARG A 71 -8.14 -1.12 -7.19
CA ARG A 71 -7.23 -2.00 -7.94
C ARG A 71 -5.84 -1.92 -7.34
N LEU A 72 -5.17 -3.07 -7.25
CA LEU A 72 -3.75 -3.08 -6.92
C LEU A 72 -2.98 -2.32 -8.00
N TRP A 73 -2.10 -1.41 -7.60
CA TRP A 73 -1.23 -0.74 -8.57
C TRP A 73 -0.18 -1.73 -9.07
N GLN A 74 -0.14 -1.97 -10.38
CA GLN A 74 0.75 -2.94 -11.03
C GLN A 74 1.58 -2.31 -12.17
N ASP A 75 1.69 -0.99 -12.20
CA ASP A 75 2.39 -0.30 -13.28
C ASP A 75 3.91 -0.51 -13.18
N PHE A 76 4.63 -0.47 -14.32
CA PHE A 76 6.09 -0.56 -14.40
C PHE A 76 6.81 0.58 -13.65
N ARG A 77 6.06 1.57 -13.19
CA ARG A 77 6.50 2.66 -12.29
C ARG A 77 6.15 2.38 -10.82
N GLN A 78 6.09 1.12 -10.42
CA GLN A 78 6.17 0.74 -9.02
C GLN A 78 7.64 0.57 -8.65
N CYS A 79 8.05 1.18 -7.53
CA CYS A 79 9.40 0.99 -7.04
C CYS A 79 9.60 -0.49 -6.64
N PRO A 80 10.72 -1.12 -7.02
CA PRO A 80 11.11 -2.40 -6.44
C PRO A 80 11.20 -2.27 -4.91
N ASN A 81 10.89 -3.35 -4.19
CA ASN A 81 11.05 -3.41 -2.73
C ASN A 81 12.48 -2.97 -2.33
N VAL A 82 12.63 -2.23 -1.23
CA VAL A 82 13.92 -1.71 -0.76
C VAL A 82 14.99 -2.78 -0.64
N MET A 83 14.62 -4.02 -0.28
CA MET A 83 15.53 -5.18 -0.22
C MET A 83 16.15 -5.55 -1.57
N GLN A 84 15.57 -5.09 -2.69
CA GLN A 84 16.04 -5.31 -4.05
C GLN A 84 16.56 -4.03 -4.70
N CYS A 85 16.46 -2.86 -4.05
CA CYS A 85 16.96 -1.64 -4.66
C CYS A 85 18.46 -1.45 -4.39
N ASP A 86 19.26 -1.84 -5.39
CA ASP A 86 20.66 -1.43 -5.51
C ASP A 86 20.73 0.10 -5.67
N SER A 87 20.84 0.86 -4.59
CA SER A 87 21.36 2.24 -4.54
C SER A 87 20.68 3.36 -5.37
N GLU A 88 19.73 3.06 -6.26
CA GLU A 88 19.15 4.04 -7.21
C GLU A 88 17.79 4.62 -6.78
N CYS A 89 17.12 4.04 -5.78
CA CYS A 89 15.82 4.55 -5.30
C CYS A 89 16.02 5.63 -4.23
N SER A 90 15.74 6.89 -4.56
CA SER A 90 15.76 8.00 -3.59
C SER A 90 14.39 8.21 -2.97
N VAL A 91 14.33 8.40 -1.65
CA VAL A 91 13.09 8.76 -0.95
C VAL A 91 12.72 10.20 -1.30
N GLU A 92 11.51 10.42 -1.79
CA GLU A 92 10.96 11.76 -1.99
C GLU A 92 10.31 12.27 -0.70
N ALA A 93 9.52 11.42 -0.04
CA ALA A 93 8.87 11.76 1.22
C ALA A 93 8.45 10.51 2.01
N VAL A 94 8.44 10.65 3.34
CA VAL A 94 7.66 9.77 4.22
C VAL A 94 6.26 10.36 4.33
N ILE A 95 5.26 9.58 3.95
CA ILE A 95 3.87 10.04 3.90
C ILE A 95 3.03 9.56 5.08
N GLY A 96 3.54 8.58 5.85
CA GLY A 96 2.90 8.15 7.08
C GLY A 96 3.56 6.93 7.71
N TYR A 97 3.02 6.54 8.85
CA TYR A 97 3.48 5.40 9.64
C TYR A 97 2.27 4.56 10.06
N TYR A 98 2.48 3.25 10.19
CA TYR A 98 1.48 2.32 10.66
C TYR A 98 2.13 1.25 11.53
N GLN A 99 1.56 1.01 12.72
CA GLN A 99 1.94 -0.12 13.55
C GLN A 99 0.88 -1.21 13.41
N SER A 100 1.32 -2.38 12.97
CA SER A 100 0.46 -3.56 12.84
C SER A 100 0.14 -4.20 14.21
N ASP A 101 -0.90 -5.02 14.25
CA ASP A 101 -1.29 -5.77 15.45
C ASP A 101 -0.21 -6.78 15.90
N THR A 102 0.70 -7.16 14.99
CA THR A 102 1.85 -8.03 15.28
C THR A 102 3.03 -7.27 15.89
N GLY A 103 2.94 -5.94 15.97
CA GLY A 103 3.97 -5.06 16.53
C GLY A 103 5.00 -4.55 15.51
N ASN A 104 4.88 -4.93 14.23
CA ASN A 104 5.73 -4.39 13.18
C ASN A 104 5.38 -2.93 12.89
N ASN A 105 6.40 -2.08 12.77
CA ASN A 105 6.27 -0.70 12.35
C ASN A 105 6.55 -0.59 10.84
N TYR A 106 5.59 -0.05 10.13
CA TYR A 106 5.65 0.21 8.71
C TYR A 106 5.71 1.70 8.44
N VAL A 107 6.54 2.07 7.47
CA VAL A 107 6.66 3.41 6.95
C VAL A 107 6.08 3.40 5.55
N ALA A 108 5.18 4.35 5.27
CA ALA A 108 4.73 4.59 3.92
C ALA A 108 5.69 5.56 3.25
N VAL A 109 6.29 5.10 2.16
CA VAL A 109 7.35 5.84 1.47
C VAL A 109 6.88 6.21 0.07
N LYS A 110 6.96 7.50 -0.25
CA LYS A 110 6.88 8.01 -1.61
C LYS A 110 8.30 8.09 -2.15
N TRP A 111 8.57 7.34 -3.21
CA TRP A 111 9.86 7.32 -3.90
C TRP A 111 9.90 8.35 -5.01
N GLN A 112 11.07 8.94 -5.23
CA GLN A 112 11.31 9.84 -6.34
C GLN A 112 11.07 9.11 -7.67
N ASP A 113 10.40 9.78 -8.63
CA ASP A 113 10.08 9.26 -9.96
C ASP A 113 9.07 8.08 -10.05
N TYR A 114 8.56 7.59 -8.91
CA TYR A 114 7.51 6.56 -8.84
C TYR A 114 6.17 7.13 -8.38
N GLU A 115 5.06 6.80 -9.04
CA GLU A 115 3.75 7.38 -8.67
C GLU A 115 3.15 6.74 -7.42
N CYS A 116 3.24 5.42 -7.30
CA CYS A 116 2.64 4.67 -6.20
C CYS A 116 3.61 4.60 -5.01
N PRO A 117 3.15 4.92 -3.79
CA PRO A 117 3.93 4.66 -2.58
C PRO A 117 4.11 3.16 -2.33
N THR A 118 5.02 2.84 -1.41
CA THR A 118 5.19 1.49 -0.87
C THR A 118 5.06 1.48 0.65
N TRP A 119 4.85 0.29 1.21
CA TRP A 119 5.01 0.04 2.65
C TRP A 119 6.36 -0.63 2.86
N GLU A 120 7.20 -0.01 3.67
CA GLU A 120 8.50 -0.56 4.06
C GLU A 120 8.50 -0.82 5.55
N LEU A 121 9.17 -1.89 5.99
CA LEU A 121 9.42 -2.08 7.42
C LEU A 121 10.41 -1.01 7.89
N GLU A 122 10.13 -0.40 9.04
CA GLU A 122 11.02 0.60 9.63
C GLU A 122 12.44 0.04 9.86
N SER A 123 12.54 -1.26 10.19
CA SER A 123 13.82 -1.96 10.37
C SER A 123 14.63 -2.16 9.09
N ASP A 124 13.97 -2.10 7.94
CA ASP A 124 14.57 -2.41 6.64
C ASP A 124 15.06 -1.14 5.93
N LEU A 125 14.61 0.03 6.40
CA LEU A 125 15.10 1.31 5.95
C LEU A 125 16.45 1.58 6.62
N ALA A 126 17.52 1.63 5.81
CA ALA A 126 18.83 2.03 6.30
C ALA A 126 18.80 3.48 6.82
N GLU A 127 19.62 3.80 7.83
CA GLU A 127 19.71 5.16 8.39
C GLU A 127 20.05 6.23 7.33
N ASP A 128 20.71 5.82 6.23
CA ASP A 128 21.13 6.70 5.13
C ASP A 128 20.03 6.98 4.09
N CYS A 129 18.83 6.41 4.24
CA CYS A 129 17.70 6.62 3.31
C CYS A 129 16.85 7.88 3.63
N PHE A 130 17.17 8.60 4.73
CA PHE A 130 16.40 9.76 5.22
C PHE A 130 17.21 11.07 5.22
#